data_AF-A0A8K0RRG3-F1
#
_entry.id   AF-A0A8K0RRG3-F1
#
_cell.length_a   1.000
_cell.length_b   1.000
_cell.length_c   1.000
_cell.angle_alpha   90.00
_cell.angle_beta   90.00
_cell.angle_gamma   90.00
#
_symmetry.space_group_name_H-M   'P 1'
#
loop_
_entity.id
_entity.type
_entity.pdbx_description
1 polymer ?
#
loop_
_entity_poly.entity_id
_entity_poly.type
_entity_poly.pdbx_seq_one_letter_code
_entity_poly.pdbx_strand_id
1 'polypeptide(L)'
;MMKPLQAFPFPLNSGIDICQISRIFRILCSRQGIRFVKRILSSEELARKDARLNILDKVKRPYSVGTPQSHEQLAAKYPEMWSCAAFVAGR
;
A
#
# COMPACT_ATOMS: atom_id res chain seq x y z
N MET A 1 11.05 -18.53 -46.28
CA MET A 1 11.15 -19.43 -45.12
C MET A 1 11.07 -18.61 -43.84
N MET A 2 10.11 -18.89 -42.95
CA MET A 2 9.99 -18.18 -41.67
C MET A 2 10.99 -18.78 -40.67
N LYS A 3 11.79 -17.93 -40.02
CA LYS A 3 12.65 -18.37 -38.92
C LYS A 3 11.75 -18.80 -37.75
N PRO A 4 11.98 -19.98 -37.13
CA PRO A 4 11.24 -20.39 -35.96
C PRO A 4 11.48 -19.37 -34.84
N LEU A 5 10.41 -19.01 -34.11
CA LEU A 5 10.51 -18.13 -32.95
C LEU A 5 11.38 -18.82 -31.90
N GLN A 6 12.52 -18.20 -31.59
CA GLN A 6 13.44 -18.69 -30.57
C GLN A 6 12.85 -18.39 -29.19
N ALA A 7 12.72 -19.40 -28.34
CA ALA A 7 12.27 -19.21 -26.96
C ALA A 7 13.22 -18.23 -26.23
N PHE A 8 12.65 -17.39 -25.38
CA PHE A 8 13.43 -16.44 -24.60
C PHE A 8 14.44 -17.21 -23.72
N PRO A 9 15.73 -16.83 -23.72
CA PRO A 9 16.81 -17.68 -23.21
C PRO A 9 16.85 -17.86 -21.69
N PHE A 10 15.98 -17.16 -20.94
CA PHE A 10 15.91 -17.25 -19.48
C PHE A 10 14.46 -17.44 -19.01
N PRO A 11 14.16 -18.32 -18.04
CA PRO A 11 12.80 -18.45 -17.53
C PRO A 11 12.43 -17.21 -16.69
N LEU A 12 11.80 -16.22 -17.31
CA LEU A 12 11.18 -15.09 -16.62
C LEU A 12 9.74 -15.46 -16.24
N ASN A 13 9.49 -15.61 -14.94
CA ASN A 13 8.15 -15.90 -14.42
C ASN A 13 7.44 -14.60 -14.04
N SER A 14 6.16 -14.49 -14.37
CA SER A 14 5.30 -13.39 -13.90
C SER A 14 4.69 -13.74 -12.54
N GLY A 15 4.82 -12.85 -11.55
CA GLY A 15 4.08 -12.90 -10.29
C GLY A 15 2.93 -11.89 -10.31
N ILE A 16 1.74 -12.31 -9.87
CA ILE A 16 0.58 -11.43 -9.67
C ILE A 16 0.30 -11.40 -8.17
N ASP A 17 0.15 -10.20 -7.61
CA ASP A 17 -0.27 -9.99 -6.23
C ASP A 17 -1.60 -9.21 -6.20
N ILE A 18 -2.48 -9.58 -5.28
CA ILE A 18 -3.77 -8.93 -5.05
C ILE A 18 -3.81 -8.53 -3.58
N CYS A 19 -3.87 -7.21 -3.33
CA CYS A 19 -3.96 -6.66 -1.99
C CYS A 19 -5.29 -5.89 -1.81
N GLN A 20 -5.83 -5.90 -0.59
CA GLN A 20 -7.03 -5.14 -0.24
C GLN A 20 -6.63 -3.82 0.42
N ILE A 21 -7.04 -2.69 -0.15
CA ILE A 21 -6.76 -1.34 0.40
C ILE A 21 -7.27 -1.21 1.84
N SER A 22 -8.45 -1.76 2.15
CA SER A 22 -9.02 -1.73 3.51
C SER A 22 -8.17 -2.48 4.55
N ARG A 23 -7.47 -3.55 4.13
CA ARG A 23 -6.52 -4.26 5.00
C ARG A 23 -5.33 -3.37 5.31
N ILE A 24 -4.75 -2.75 4.28
CA ILE A 24 -3.63 -1.81 4.44
C ILE A 24 -4.05 -0.63 5.32
N PHE A 25 -5.21 -0.05 5.07
CA PHE A 25 -5.79 1.01 5.88
C PHE A 25 -5.84 0.65 7.37
N ARG A 26 -6.37 -0.54 7.72
CA ARG A 26 -6.43 -1.00 9.12
C ARG A 26 -5.04 -1.15 9.74
N ILE A 27 -4.06 -1.61 8.99
CA ILE A 27 -2.66 -1.71 9.45
C ILE A 27 -2.09 -0.31 9.71
N LEU A 28 -2.28 0.63 8.79
CA LEU A 28 -1.80 2.02 8.92
C LEU A 28 -2.46 2.74 10.10
N CYS A 29 -3.74 2.44 10.37
CA CYS A 29 -4.47 2.95 11.53
C CYS A 29 -4.02 2.37 12.88
N SER A 30 -3.25 1.27 12.88
CA SER A 30 -2.78 0.61 14.11
C SER A 30 -1.52 1.27 14.67
N ARG A 31 -1.15 0.89 15.91
CA ARG A 31 0.15 1.28 16.51
C ARG A 31 1.37 0.86 15.69
N GLN A 32 1.20 -0.09 14.76
CA GLN A 32 2.27 -0.63 13.93
C GLN A 32 2.37 0.04 12.56
N GLY A 33 1.49 1.00 12.21
CA GLY A 33 1.43 1.57 10.86
C GLY A 33 2.76 2.13 10.34
N ILE A 34 3.46 2.93 11.15
CA ILE A 34 4.78 3.46 10.78
C ILE A 34 5.82 2.34 10.58
N ARG A 35 5.79 1.31 11.43
CA ARG A 35 6.71 0.16 11.32
C ARG A 35 6.42 -0.66 10.06
N PHE A 36 5.15 -0.83 9.72
CA PHE A 36 4.73 -1.51 8.50
C PHE A 36 5.27 -0.80 7.26
N VAL A 37 5.10 0.52 7.17
CA VAL A 37 5.60 1.31 6.03
C VAL A 37 7.12 1.23 5.91
N LYS A 38 7.84 1.36 7.04
CA LYS A 38 9.32 1.22 7.05
C LYS A 38 9.82 -0.18 6.67
N ARG A 39 8.97 -1.20 6.73
CA ARG A 39 9.33 -2.58 6.38
C ARG A 39 9.14 -2.87 4.90
N ILE A 40 8.15 -2.24 4.26
CA ILE A 40 7.77 -2.53 2.87
C ILE A 40 8.39 -1.56 1.86
N LEU A 41 8.76 -0.36 2.29
CA LEU A 41 9.43 0.61 1.43
C LEU A 41 10.93 0.60 1.65
N SER A 42 11.66 0.83 0.57
CA SER A 42 13.08 1.09 0.62
C SER A 42 13.40 2.47 1.22
N SER A 43 14.66 2.64 1.64
CA SER A 43 15.15 3.94 2.11
C SER A 43 15.06 5.02 1.02
N GLU A 44 15.27 4.64 -0.24
CA GLU A 44 15.17 5.53 -1.40
C GLU A 44 13.73 5.98 -1.65
N GLU A 45 12.76 5.08 -1.53
CA GLU A 45 11.34 5.41 -1.66
C GLU A 45 10.86 6.33 -0.54
N LEU A 46 11.33 6.10 0.70
CA LEU A 46 11.07 6.97 1.84
C LEU A 46 11.71 8.35 1.67
N ALA A 47 12.91 8.43 1.10
CA ALA A 47 13.63 9.68 0.88
C ALA A 47 12.91 10.63 -0.09
N ARG A 48 12.05 10.10 -0.97
CA ARG A 48 11.19 10.92 -1.87
C ARG A 48 10.15 11.75 -1.12
N LYS A 49 9.88 11.44 0.16
CA LYS A 49 8.94 12.18 1.03
C LYS A 49 7.56 12.40 0.38
N ASP A 50 6.96 11.33 -0.12
CA ASP A 50 5.62 11.40 -0.72
C ASP A 50 4.62 12.00 0.27
N ALA A 51 3.90 13.04 -0.17
CA ALA A 51 3.00 13.82 0.66
C ALA A 51 1.92 12.96 1.34
N ARG A 52 1.52 11.85 0.73
CA ARG A 52 0.51 10.92 1.27
C ARG A 52 0.99 10.21 2.54
N LEU A 53 2.30 10.10 2.77
CA LEU A 53 2.86 9.46 3.97
C LEU A 53 2.89 10.36 5.19
N ASN A 54 2.85 11.68 4.99
CA ASN A 54 2.90 12.66 6.07
C ASN A 54 1.71 12.51 7.04
N ILE A 55 0.62 11.87 6.62
CA ILE A 55 -0.52 11.58 7.51
C ILE A 55 -0.13 10.66 8.66
N LEU A 56 0.84 9.75 8.47
CA LEU A 56 1.24 8.76 9.46
C LEU A 56 1.91 9.40 10.68
N ASP A 57 2.63 10.51 10.47
CA ASP A 57 3.25 11.27 11.56
C ASP A 57 2.21 12.06 12.37
N LYS A 58 1.05 12.36 11.77
CA LYS A 58 -0.05 13.06 12.43
C LYS A 58 -0.93 12.12 13.28
N VAL A 59 -0.83 10.80 13.09
CA VAL A 59 -1.61 9.81 13.85
C VAL A 59 -1.07 9.67 15.27
N LYS A 60 -1.54 10.52 16.19
CA LYS A 60 -1.14 10.50 17.61
C LYS A 60 -1.73 9.32 18.38
N ARG A 61 -2.86 8.76 17.93
CA ARG A 61 -3.55 7.62 18.54
C ARG A 61 -4.10 6.71 17.45
N PRO A 62 -4.17 5.38 17.68
CA PRO A 62 -4.77 4.47 16.72
C PRO A 62 -6.20 4.88 16.40
N TYR A 63 -6.59 4.80 15.13
CA TYR A 63 -7.99 5.00 14.77
C TYR A 63 -8.81 3.86 15.40
N SER A 64 -9.87 4.21 16.13
CA SER A 64 -10.86 3.25 16.61
C SER A 64 -11.72 2.81 15.42
N VAL A 65 -11.16 1.94 14.58
CA VAL A 65 -11.92 1.23 13.55
C VAL A 65 -12.69 0.11 14.27
N GLY A 66 -13.75 0.49 14.98
CA GLY A 66 -14.51 -0.42 15.84
C GLY A 66 -15.29 -1.45 15.02
N THR A 67 -16.28 -1.00 14.25
CA THR A 67 -17.14 -1.87 13.45
C THR A 67 -16.60 -2.09 12.03
N PRO A 68 -16.95 -3.23 11.38
CA PRO A 68 -16.69 -3.42 9.96
C PRO A 68 -17.42 -2.35 9.15
N GLN A 69 -16.67 -1.40 8.60
CA GLN A 69 -17.17 -0.40 7.66
C GLN A 69 -16.87 -0.83 6.22
N SER A 70 -17.74 -0.46 5.27
CA SER A 70 -17.47 -0.68 3.85
C SER A 70 -16.28 0.15 3.37
N HIS A 71 -15.72 -0.20 2.21
CA HIS A 71 -14.58 0.53 1.64
C HIS A 71 -14.94 1.98 1.33
N GLU A 72 -16.14 2.21 0.81
CA GLU A 72 -16.69 3.52 0.46
C GLU A 72 -16.87 4.38 1.72
N GLN A 73 -17.36 3.78 2.81
CA GLN A 73 -17.51 4.47 4.08
C GLN A 73 -16.16 4.86 4.68
N LEU A 74 -15.16 3.99 4.61
CA LEU A 74 -13.80 4.29 5.08
C LEU A 74 -13.15 5.40 4.25
N ALA A 75 -13.29 5.33 2.92
CA ALA A 75 -12.77 6.34 2.01
C ALA A 75 -13.41 7.72 2.24
N ALA A 76 -14.73 7.75 2.42
CA ALA A 76 -15.47 8.98 2.70
C ALA A 76 -15.13 9.57 4.07
N LYS A 77 -14.98 8.73 5.10
CA LYS A 77 -14.73 9.16 6.48
C LYS A 77 -13.28 9.58 6.71
N TYR A 78 -12.33 8.94 6.05
CA TYR A 78 -10.89 9.15 6.25
C TYR A 78 -10.15 9.31 4.91
N PRO A 79 -10.44 10.36 4.14
CA PRO A 79 -9.95 10.48 2.76
C PRO A 79 -8.42 10.52 2.68
N GLU A 80 -7.74 11.24 3.58
CA GLU A 80 -6.26 11.32 3.57
C GLU A 80 -5.62 9.97 3.94
N MET A 81 -6.14 9.29 4.96
CA MET A 81 -5.63 7.99 5.37
C MET A 81 -5.93 6.90 4.33
N TRP A 82 -7.09 6.99 3.68
CA TRP A 82 -7.44 6.11 2.57
C TRP A 82 -6.53 6.34 1.36
N SER A 83 -6.23 7.60 1.02
CA SER A 83 -5.27 7.94 -0.03
C SER A 83 -3.87 7.37 0.28
N CYS A 84 -3.43 7.46 1.53
CA CYS A 84 -2.18 6.82 1.98
C CYS A 84 -2.22 5.29 1.85
N ALA A 85 -3.33 4.65 2.25
CA ALA A 85 -3.50 3.21 2.13
C ALA A 85 -3.52 2.73 0.67
N ALA A 86 -4.22 3.45 -0.21
CA ALA A 86 -4.28 3.15 -1.64
C ALA A 86 -2.90 3.28 -2.29
N PHE A 87 -2.15 4.32 -1.92
CA PHE A 87 -0.76 4.46 -2.35
C PHE A 87 0.11 3.32 -1.84
N VAL A 88 -0.01 2.91 -0.58
CA VAL A 88 0.78 1.78 -0.06
C VAL A 88 0.41 0.45 -0.72
N ALA A 89 -0.86 0.26 -1.07
CA ALA A 89 -1.35 -0.93 -1.75
C ALA A 89 -0.84 -1.07 -3.18
N GLY A 90 -0.66 0.05 -3.90
CA GLY A 90 -0.33 0.06 -5.34
C GLY A 90 0.96 0.80 -5.70
N ARG A 91 1.82 1.06 -4.72
CA ARG A 91 2.97 2.00 -4.73
C ARG A 91 3.40 2.57 -6.07
#